data_AF-A0A9W6B4T0-F1
#
_entry.id   AF-A0A9W6B4T0-F1
#
_cell.length_a   1.000
_cell.length_b   1.000
_cell.length_c   1.000
_cell.angle_alpha   90.00
_cell.angle_beta   90.00
_cell.angle_gamma   90.00
#
_symmetry.space_group_name_H-M   'P 1'
#
loop_
_entity.id
_entity.type
_entity.pdbx_description
1 polymer ?
#
loop_
_entity_poly.entity_id
_entity_poly.type
_entity_poly.pdbx_seq_one_letter_code
_entity_poly.pdbx_strand_id
1 'polypeptide(L)'
;MSKLAISTAQNVNIDFKIVGLGERSIAFFIDFVILFTYMLIVDELMDVSELFDSDWLTYKGFMGLFLLPAMFYSLYCNILFEGKTIGKMIMKLRVVRIDGTPCHWNHLLVRWVMRLLDIWMFTFSVGVLSILFSEKKQRVGDAAAGTVVISTKNKDKITSTILEDLDLDYEPVYPNVIQLTDRDAGIIKEVFQLSVKNADYKTLNMLRERVADVTQINSDLYDKQFIETVLKDYNYYTQQM
;
A
#
# COMPACT_ATOMS: atom_id res chain seq x y z
N MET A 1 -13.70 8.05 3.82
CA MET A 1 -12.55 7.14 4.05
C MET A 1 -11.84 7.60 5.30
N SER A 2 -11.63 6.74 6.31
CA SER A 2 -10.93 7.15 7.53
C SER A 2 -9.42 7.22 7.27
N LYS A 3 -8.81 8.34 7.65
CA LYS A 3 -7.37 8.58 7.58
C LYS A 3 -6.83 8.69 9.00
N LEU A 4 -5.63 8.18 9.22
CA LEU A 4 -4.89 8.33 10.47
C LEU A 4 -3.80 9.38 10.23
N ALA A 5 -3.96 10.58 10.78
CA ALA A 5 -2.93 11.62 10.74
C ALA A 5 -2.00 11.43 11.95
N ILE A 6 -0.72 11.22 11.69
CA ILE A 6 0.30 11.15 12.75
C ILE A 6 1.26 12.32 12.59
N SER A 7 1.36 13.14 13.63
CA SER A 7 2.39 14.17 13.73
C SER A 7 3.72 13.51 14.09
N THR A 8 4.62 13.44 13.13
CA THR A 8 5.99 12.95 13.35
C THR A 8 6.79 13.93 14.20
N ALA A 9 7.94 13.49 14.75
CA ALA A 9 8.86 14.37 15.48
C ALA A 9 9.37 15.56 14.64
N GLN A 10 9.27 15.45 13.31
CA GLN A 10 9.59 16.50 12.34
C GLN A 10 8.38 17.40 12.01
N ASN A 11 7.28 17.28 12.76
CA ASN A 11 6.01 18.00 12.55
C ASN A 11 5.42 17.81 11.14
N VAL A 12 5.72 16.68 10.49
CA VAL A 12 5.10 16.28 9.23
C VAL A 12 3.93 15.36 9.57
N ASN A 13 2.73 15.73 9.15
CA ASN A 13 1.53 14.90 9.29
C ASN A 13 1.50 13.88 8.15
N ILE A 14 1.74 12.60 8.47
CA ILE A 14 1.61 11.51 7.51
C ILE A 14 0.19 10.93 7.63
N ASP A 15 -0.59 11.10 6.57
CA ASP A 15 -1.95 10.57 6.45
C ASP A 15 -1.90 9.10 5.97
N PHE A 16 -2.10 8.14 6.88
CA PHE A 16 -2.25 6.75 6.48
C PHE A 16 -3.70 6.41 6.16
N LYS A 17 -3.93 5.75 5.01
CA LYS A 17 -5.25 5.20 4.67
C LYS A 17 -5.54 3.98 5.56
N ILE A 18 -6.54 4.10 6.42
CA ILE A 18 -7.02 2.98 7.24
C ILE A 18 -7.80 2.01 6.35
N VAL A 19 -7.47 0.72 6.49
CA VAL A 19 -8.02 -0.36 5.67
C VAL A 19 -9.36 -0.81 6.22
N GLY A 20 -10.37 -0.89 5.34
CA GLY A 20 -11.70 -1.37 5.70
C GLY A 20 -11.81 -2.89 5.78
N LEU A 21 -13.04 -3.38 5.99
CA LEU A 21 -13.35 -4.80 6.05
C LEU A 21 -13.01 -5.52 4.73
N GLY A 22 -13.43 -4.98 3.58
CA GLY A 22 -13.29 -5.66 2.28
C GLY A 22 -11.84 -6.02 1.91
N GLU A 23 -10.92 -5.06 1.94
CA GLU A 23 -9.49 -5.30 1.65
C GLU A 23 -8.87 -6.33 2.64
N ARG A 24 -9.33 -6.35 3.89
CA ARG A 24 -8.93 -7.35 4.89
C ARG A 24 -9.52 -8.73 4.61
N SER A 25 -10.78 -8.82 4.21
CA SER A 25 -11.43 -10.09 3.88
C SER A 25 -10.74 -10.76 2.69
N ILE A 26 -10.33 -10.00 1.68
CA ILE A 26 -9.57 -10.54 0.54
C ILE A 26 -8.20 -11.05 0.99
N ALA A 27 -7.47 -10.28 1.82
CA ALA A 27 -6.19 -10.75 2.37
C ALA A 27 -6.36 -12.03 3.20
N PHE A 28 -7.44 -12.13 3.99
CA PHE A 28 -7.77 -13.33 4.76
C PHE A 28 -8.12 -14.51 3.86
N PHE A 29 -8.85 -14.29 2.77
CA PHE A 29 -9.18 -15.33 1.79
C PHE A 29 -7.94 -15.90 1.10
N ILE A 30 -6.97 -15.03 0.75
CA ILE A 30 -5.69 -15.49 0.19
C ILE A 30 -4.93 -16.35 1.20
N ASP A 31 -4.84 -15.90 2.46
CA ASP A 31 -4.23 -16.69 3.53
C ASP A 31 -4.97 -18.02 3.75
N PHE A 32 -6.30 -18.04 3.61
CA PHE A 32 -7.11 -19.27 3.69
C PHE A 32 -6.80 -20.24 2.56
N VAL A 33 -6.68 -19.78 1.32
CA VAL A 33 -6.31 -20.64 0.16
C VAL A 33 -4.92 -21.25 0.36
N ILE A 34 -3.95 -20.47 0.87
CA ILE A 34 -2.60 -20.97 1.17
C ILE A 34 -2.66 -22.08 2.22
N LEU A 35 -3.37 -21.84 3.33
CA LEU A 35 -3.52 -22.83 4.39
C LEU A 35 -4.30 -24.07 3.94
N PHE A 36 -5.35 -23.88 3.12
CA PHE A 36 -6.13 -24.99 2.57
C PHE A 36 -5.28 -25.86 1.64
N THR A 37 -4.47 -25.24 0.77
CA THR A 37 -3.53 -25.96 -0.10
C THR A 37 -2.49 -26.72 0.71
N TYR A 38 -1.95 -26.10 1.77
CA TYR A 38 -1.04 -26.79 2.70
C TYR A 38 -1.71 -28.02 3.34
N MET A 39 -2.96 -27.90 3.81
CA MET A 39 -3.70 -29.01 4.39
C MET A 39 -3.91 -30.16 3.41
N LEU A 40 -4.26 -29.86 2.14
CA LEU A 40 -4.41 -30.88 1.10
C LEU A 40 -3.08 -31.60 0.81
N ILE A 41 -1.98 -30.87 0.75
CA ILE A 41 -0.65 -31.46 0.55
C ILE A 41 -0.27 -32.38 1.72
N VAL A 42 -0.56 -31.94 2.95
CA VAL A 42 -0.33 -32.77 4.15
C VAL A 42 -1.17 -34.03 4.09
N ASP A 43 -2.46 -33.93 3.77
CA ASP A 43 -3.39 -35.07 3.70
C ASP A 43 -2.91 -36.10 2.66
N GLU A 44 -2.57 -35.64 1.44
CA GLU A 44 -2.03 -36.51 0.38
C GLU A 44 -0.68 -37.13 0.79
N LEU A 45 0.21 -36.36 1.41
CA LEU A 45 1.50 -36.87 1.88
C LEU A 45 1.30 -37.95 2.95
N MET A 46 0.32 -37.78 3.84
CA MET A 46 0.00 -38.78 4.86
C MET A 46 -0.52 -40.06 4.22
N ASP A 47 -1.42 -39.96 3.23
CA ASP A 47 -2.03 -41.11 2.55
C ASP A 47 -1.00 -41.90 1.70
N VAL A 48 -0.06 -41.21 1.06
CA VAL A 48 0.99 -41.85 0.23
C VAL A 48 2.04 -42.59 1.07
N SER A 49 2.34 -42.11 2.28
CA SER A 49 3.36 -42.75 3.09
C SER A 49 2.80 -43.89 3.92
N GLU A 50 3.28 -45.11 3.64
CA GLU A 50 2.99 -46.35 4.38
C GLU A 50 3.32 -46.24 5.89
N LEU A 51 4.09 -45.21 6.30
CA LEU A 51 4.38 -44.90 7.70
C LEU A 51 3.15 -44.45 8.50
N PHE A 52 2.10 -43.94 7.85
CA PHE A 52 0.87 -43.49 8.52
C PHE A 52 -0.33 -44.41 8.26
N ASP A 53 -0.11 -45.56 7.61
CA ASP A 53 -1.10 -46.64 7.42
C ASP A 53 -1.34 -47.38 8.74
N SER A 54 -1.88 -46.65 9.70
CA SER A 54 -1.97 -46.98 11.12
C SER A 54 -3.38 -46.67 11.63
N ASP A 55 -3.74 -47.23 12.79
CA ASP A 55 -5.04 -47.01 13.44
C ASP A 55 -5.50 -45.53 13.36
N TRP A 56 -6.80 -45.32 13.18
CA TRP A 56 -7.44 -44.00 13.08
C TRP A 56 -6.96 -42.96 14.12
N LEU A 57 -6.61 -43.42 15.33
CA LEU A 57 -6.08 -42.58 16.40
C LEU A 57 -4.70 -42.01 16.06
N THR A 58 -3.83 -42.82 15.46
CA THR A 58 -2.48 -42.47 15.02
C THR A 58 -2.54 -41.49 13.86
N TYR A 59 -3.39 -41.75 12.86
CA TYR A 59 -3.66 -40.81 11.75
C TYR A 59 -4.08 -39.43 12.27
N LYS A 60 -5.04 -39.38 13.20
CA LYS A 60 -5.47 -38.12 13.82
C LYS A 60 -4.39 -37.45 14.66
N GLY A 61 -3.54 -38.21 15.34
CA GLY A 61 -2.42 -37.68 16.10
C GLY A 61 -1.42 -36.96 15.20
N PHE A 62 -1.03 -37.57 14.08
CA PHE A 62 -0.14 -36.96 13.09
C PHE A 62 -0.78 -35.77 12.38
N MET A 63 -2.04 -35.87 11.96
CA MET A 63 -2.79 -34.75 11.39
C MET A 63 -2.83 -33.56 12.36
N GLY A 64 -3.06 -33.81 13.65
CA GLY A 64 -3.00 -32.78 14.70
C GLY A 64 -1.62 -32.13 14.84
N LEU A 65 -0.55 -32.92 14.72
CA LEU A 65 0.83 -32.43 14.76
C LEU A 65 1.13 -31.51 13.56
N PHE A 66 0.73 -31.90 12.34
CA PHE A 66 0.92 -31.10 11.13
C PHE A 66 0.00 -29.88 11.04
N LEU A 67 -1.08 -29.85 11.82
CA LEU A 67 -1.96 -28.69 11.97
C LEU A 67 -1.34 -27.59 12.85
N LEU A 68 -0.42 -27.92 13.77
CA LEU A 68 0.19 -26.93 14.67
C LEU A 68 0.87 -25.77 13.90
N PRO A 69 1.73 -26.02 12.88
CA PRO A 69 2.28 -24.95 12.05
C PRO A 69 1.22 -24.08 11.40
N ALA A 70 0.11 -24.65 10.93
CA ALA A 70 -0.99 -23.90 10.31
C ALA A 70 -1.70 -22.98 11.32
N MET A 71 -1.86 -23.42 12.58
CA MET A 71 -2.47 -22.62 13.64
C MET A 71 -1.60 -21.39 14.00
N PHE A 72 -0.29 -21.58 14.04
CA PHE A 72 0.68 -20.52 14.36
C PHE A 72 1.16 -19.74 13.14
N TYR A 73 0.83 -20.15 11.90
CA TYR A 73 1.23 -19.52 10.64
C TYR A 73 1.09 -18.00 10.70
N SER A 74 -0.07 -17.52 11.15
CA SER A 74 -0.31 -16.08 11.19
C SER A 74 0.53 -15.38 12.26
N LEU A 75 0.84 -16.01 13.39
CA LEU A 75 1.73 -15.43 14.40
C LEU A 75 3.16 -15.36 13.85
N TYR A 76 3.68 -16.46 13.32
CA TYR A 76 5.01 -16.54 12.74
C TYR A 76 5.20 -15.52 11.62
N CYS A 77 4.27 -15.45 10.67
CA CYS A 77 4.36 -14.48 9.59
C CYS A 77 4.34 -13.04 10.12
N ASN A 78 3.45 -12.72 11.07
CA ASN A 78 3.41 -11.35 11.60
C ASN A 78 4.70 -10.99 12.33
N ILE A 79 5.35 -11.93 13.02
CA ILE A 79 6.62 -11.67 13.71
C ILE A 79 7.77 -11.51 12.69
N LEU A 80 7.89 -12.44 11.74
CA LEU A 80 8.97 -12.44 10.75
C LEU A 80 8.87 -11.28 9.75
N PHE A 81 7.66 -10.84 9.43
CA PHE A 81 7.40 -9.84 8.40
C PHE A 81 6.82 -8.54 8.94
N GLU A 82 7.12 -8.22 10.20
CA GLU A 82 6.80 -6.94 10.84
C GLU A 82 5.31 -6.54 10.68
N GLY A 83 4.42 -7.46 11.06
CA GLY A 83 2.97 -7.24 11.05
C GLY A 83 2.28 -7.59 9.73
N LYS A 84 2.91 -8.40 8.87
CA LYS A 84 2.31 -8.85 7.59
C LYS A 84 2.13 -10.38 7.56
N THR A 85 1.05 -10.83 6.93
CA THR A 85 0.88 -12.22 6.45
C THR A 85 1.07 -12.23 4.94
N ILE A 86 1.24 -13.40 4.32
CA ILE A 86 1.43 -13.49 2.87
C ILE A 86 0.26 -12.83 2.12
N GLY A 87 -0.98 -13.12 2.50
CA GLY A 87 -2.17 -12.48 1.93
C GLY A 87 -2.17 -10.96 2.10
N LYS A 88 -1.73 -10.46 3.27
CA LYS A 88 -1.57 -9.01 3.49
C LYS A 88 -0.44 -8.41 2.67
N MET A 89 0.67 -9.11 2.43
CA MET A 89 1.75 -8.62 1.58
C MET A 89 1.28 -8.43 0.14
N ILE A 90 0.57 -9.42 -0.40
CA ILE A 90 -0.02 -9.37 -1.74
C ILE A 90 -0.98 -8.18 -1.86
N MET A 91 -1.82 -8.00 -0.83
CA MET A 91 -2.75 -6.87 -0.77
C MET A 91 -2.09 -5.54 -0.40
N LYS A 92 -0.76 -5.50 -0.18
CA LYS A 92 0.03 -4.35 0.26
C LYS A 92 -0.54 -3.71 1.53
N LEU A 93 -0.87 -4.52 2.52
CA LEU A 93 -1.38 -4.10 3.82
C LEU A 93 -0.30 -4.30 4.89
N ARG A 94 -0.26 -3.42 5.88
CA ARG A 94 0.65 -3.53 7.03
C ARG A 94 -0.08 -3.21 8.32
N VAL A 95 0.27 -3.92 9.39
CA VAL A 95 -0.20 -3.60 10.74
C VAL A 95 0.83 -2.67 11.37
N VAL A 96 0.36 -1.57 11.93
CA VAL A 96 1.17 -0.60 12.67
C VAL A 96 0.48 -0.24 13.99
N ARG A 97 1.20 0.37 14.92
CA ARG A 97 0.57 0.98 16.09
C ARG A 97 -0.30 2.17 15.69
N ILE A 98 -1.17 2.61 16.59
CA ILE A 98 -1.93 3.85 16.42
C ILE A 98 -0.99 5.06 16.23
N ASP A 99 0.22 5.00 16.78
CA ASP A 99 1.26 6.04 16.61
C ASP A 99 2.09 5.87 15.32
N GLY A 100 1.76 4.88 14.48
CA GLY A 100 2.44 4.57 13.21
C GLY A 100 3.78 3.85 13.35
N THR A 101 4.26 3.64 14.57
CA THR A 101 5.48 2.87 14.84
C THR A 101 5.27 1.38 14.52
N PRO A 102 6.35 0.64 14.19
CA PRO A 102 6.28 -0.80 13.98
C PRO A 102 5.72 -1.55 15.19
N CYS A 103 5.00 -2.64 14.96
CA CYS A 103 4.49 -3.48 16.03
C CYS A 103 5.59 -4.40 16.58
N HIS A 104 5.72 -4.44 17.91
CA HIS A 104 6.54 -5.46 18.58
C HIS A 104 5.76 -6.78 18.72
N TRP A 105 6.50 -7.85 19.04
CA TRP A 105 5.97 -9.22 19.15
C TRP A 105 4.80 -9.36 20.13
N ASN A 106 4.80 -8.62 21.24
CA ASN A 106 3.74 -8.63 22.25
C ASN A 106 2.38 -8.16 21.68
N HIS A 107 2.37 -7.11 20.86
CA HIS A 107 1.15 -6.63 20.20
C HIS A 107 0.60 -7.66 19.21
N LEU A 108 1.51 -8.37 18.52
CA LEU A 108 1.14 -9.41 17.56
C LEU A 108 0.59 -10.65 18.27
N LEU A 109 1.13 -11.01 19.43
CA LEU A 109 0.66 -12.10 20.27
C LEU A 109 -0.74 -11.82 20.79
N VAL A 110 -1.01 -10.63 21.35
CA VAL A 110 -2.36 -10.25 21.82
C VAL A 110 -3.37 -10.39 20.69
N ARG A 111 -3.02 -9.95 19.48
CA ARG A 111 -3.89 -10.09 18.30
C ARG A 111 -4.11 -11.52 17.85
N TRP A 112 -3.14 -12.41 18.09
CA TRP A 112 -3.27 -13.83 17.79
C TRP A 112 -4.15 -14.53 18.82
N VAL A 113 -3.94 -14.27 20.12
CA VAL A 113 -4.78 -14.84 21.19
C VAL A 113 -6.24 -14.37 21.07
N MET A 114 -6.46 -13.07 20.86
CA MET A 114 -7.81 -12.51 20.67
C MET A 114 -8.51 -13.06 19.43
N ARG A 115 -7.77 -13.64 18.47
CA ARG A 115 -8.35 -14.32 17.31
C ARG A 115 -9.12 -15.57 17.69
N LEU A 116 -8.75 -16.25 18.78
CA LEU A 116 -9.53 -17.37 19.33
C LEU A 116 -10.94 -16.89 19.66
N LEU A 117 -11.08 -15.71 20.25
CA LEU A 117 -12.38 -15.13 20.56
C LEU A 117 -13.09 -14.64 19.28
N ASP A 118 -12.40 -13.86 18.44
CA ASP A 118 -13.01 -13.19 17.30
C ASP A 118 -13.47 -14.16 16.19
N ILE A 119 -12.72 -15.24 15.95
CA ILE A 119 -12.95 -16.16 14.82
C ILE A 119 -13.54 -17.49 15.30
N TRP A 120 -12.93 -18.12 16.30
CA TRP A 120 -13.27 -19.49 16.67
C TRP A 120 -14.53 -19.56 17.55
N MET A 121 -14.74 -18.62 18.47
CA MET A 121 -15.93 -18.65 19.33
C MET A 121 -17.18 -18.05 18.68
N PHE A 122 -17.03 -17.01 17.85
CA PHE A 122 -18.17 -16.24 17.31
C PHE A 122 -18.29 -16.25 15.78
N THR A 123 -17.61 -17.17 15.10
CA THR A 123 -17.68 -17.36 13.63
C THR A 123 -17.58 -16.03 12.88
N PHE A 124 -16.53 -15.25 13.16
CA PHE A 124 -16.24 -13.94 12.54
C PHE A 124 -17.18 -12.78 12.87
N SER A 125 -18.32 -13.02 13.51
CA SER A 125 -19.38 -12.02 13.74
C SER A 125 -18.88 -10.82 14.56
N VAL A 126 -18.19 -11.09 15.66
CA VAL A 126 -17.64 -10.05 16.56
C VAL A 126 -16.54 -9.24 15.88
N GLY A 127 -15.68 -9.89 15.11
CA GLY A 127 -14.63 -9.22 14.34
C GLY A 127 -15.18 -8.30 13.25
N VAL A 128 -16.25 -8.71 12.56
CA VAL A 128 -16.92 -7.91 11.53
C VAL A 128 -17.62 -6.70 12.16
N LEU A 129 -18.43 -6.93 13.20
CA LEU A 129 -19.19 -5.87 13.87
C LEU A 129 -18.25 -4.83 14.50
N SER A 130 -17.16 -5.25 15.15
CA SER A 130 -16.18 -4.33 15.72
C SER A 130 -15.53 -3.44 14.66
N ILE A 131 -15.20 -3.98 13.48
CA ILE A 131 -14.65 -3.16 12.38
C ILE A 131 -15.68 -2.15 11.87
N LEU A 132 -16.96 -2.54 11.78
CA LEU A 132 -18.03 -1.69 11.26
C LEU A 132 -18.37 -0.53 12.22
N PHE A 133 -18.40 -0.81 13.52
CA PHE A 133 -18.74 0.18 14.54
C PHE A 133 -17.53 0.99 15.05
N SER A 134 -16.30 0.54 14.80
CA SER A 134 -15.10 1.27 15.19
C SER A 134 -14.77 2.40 14.21
N GLU A 135 -14.58 3.62 14.72
CA GLU A 135 -14.14 4.78 13.94
C GLU A 135 -12.79 4.53 13.22
N LYS A 136 -11.88 3.83 13.92
CA LYS A 136 -10.56 3.43 13.41
C LYS A 136 -10.60 2.10 12.65
N LYS A 137 -11.79 1.55 12.41
CA LYS A 137 -12.04 0.27 11.75
C LYS A 137 -11.23 -0.87 12.39
N GLN A 138 -11.13 -0.93 13.72
CA GLN A 138 -10.35 -1.94 14.42
C GLN A 138 -11.21 -3.16 14.77
N ARG A 139 -10.61 -4.36 14.72
CA ARG A 139 -11.20 -5.54 15.37
C ARG A 139 -10.99 -5.45 16.88
N VAL A 140 -11.73 -6.24 17.66
CA VAL A 140 -11.52 -6.34 19.12
C VAL A 140 -10.06 -6.64 19.46
N GLY A 141 -9.46 -7.64 18.81
CA GLY A 141 -8.03 -7.92 19.01
C GLY A 141 -7.07 -6.82 18.54
N ASP A 142 -7.43 -6.07 17.48
CA ASP A 142 -6.61 -4.96 17.00
C ASP A 142 -6.68 -3.76 17.97
N ALA A 143 -7.86 -3.49 18.54
CA ALA A 143 -8.11 -2.46 19.54
C ALA A 143 -7.42 -2.78 20.88
N ALA A 144 -7.55 -4.01 21.37
CA ALA A 144 -6.89 -4.48 22.58
C ALA A 144 -5.35 -4.37 22.50
N ALA A 145 -4.79 -4.60 21.31
CA ALA A 145 -3.36 -4.46 21.08
C ALA A 145 -2.91 -3.02 20.76
N GLY A 146 -3.81 -2.06 20.62
CA GLY A 146 -3.48 -0.68 20.23
C GLY A 146 -2.91 -0.57 18.81
N THR A 147 -3.43 -1.37 17.87
CA THR A 147 -2.91 -1.49 16.49
C THR A 147 -3.96 -1.19 15.44
N VAL A 148 -3.53 -0.72 14.28
CA VAL A 148 -4.37 -0.45 13.11
C VAL A 148 -3.77 -1.11 11.87
N VAL A 149 -4.60 -1.35 10.86
CA VAL A 149 -4.14 -1.85 9.56
C VAL A 149 -4.21 -0.73 8.54
N ILE A 150 -3.06 -0.44 7.95
CA ILE A 150 -2.88 0.62 6.96
C ILE A 150 -2.59 0.02 5.58
N SER A 151 -2.97 0.76 4.55
CA SER A 151 -2.60 0.42 3.16
C SER A 151 -1.21 0.98 2.88
N THR A 152 -0.31 0.14 2.39
CA THR A 152 1.03 0.51 1.88
C THR A 152 1.06 0.63 0.35
N LYS A 153 -0.12 0.64 -0.28
CA LYS A 153 -0.21 0.96 -1.70
C LYS A 153 0.21 2.41 -1.87
N ASN A 154 1.39 2.64 -2.47
CA ASN A 154 1.72 3.95 -3.05
C ASN A 154 0.64 4.26 -4.07
N LYS A 155 -0.30 5.15 -3.71
CA LYS A 155 -1.14 5.83 -4.70
C LYS A 155 -0.33 6.83 -5.49
N ASP A 156 0.83 7.18 -4.98
CA ASP A 156 1.84 7.93 -5.67
C ASP A 156 2.62 6.93 -6.54
N LYS A 157 1.97 6.46 -7.62
CA LYS A 157 2.69 6.48 -8.89
C LYS A 157 2.98 7.96 -9.10
N ILE A 158 4.04 8.44 -8.47
CA ILE A 158 4.65 9.66 -8.91
C ILE A 158 5.11 9.28 -10.31
N THR A 159 4.36 9.72 -11.31
CA THR A 159 4.84 9.84 -12.69
C THR A 159 5.89 10.97 -12.70
N SER A 160 6.81 10.96 -11.73
CA SER A 160 8.02 11.78 -11.63
C SER A 160 9.19 11.00 -12.20
N THR A 161 8.97 10.22 -13.23
CA THR A 161 9.96 10.31 -14.29
C THR A 161 9.62 11.61 -14.97
N ILE A 162 10.21 12.73 -14.51
CA ILE A 162 10.16 14.03 -15.22
C ILE A 162 10.60 13.80 -16.68
N LEU A 163 11.47 12.81 -16.87
CA LEU A 163 11.95 12.30 -18.14
C LEU A 163 10.80 11.66 -18.95
N GLU A 164 10.27 12.44 -19.88
CA GLU A 164 9.64 11.91 -21.09
C GLU A 164 10.78 11.41 -21.99
N ASP A 165 10.64 10.23 -22.61
CA ASP A 165 11.62 9.77 -23.59
C ASP A 165 11.62 10.77 -24.76
N LEU A 166 12.69 11.57 -24.87
CA LEU A 166 12.86 12.52 -25.97
C LEU A 166 13.31 11.72 -27.19
N ASP A 167 12.76 12.03 -28.36
CA ASP A 167 13.30 11.53 -29.62
C ASP A 167 14.77 11.99 -29.74
N LEU A 168 15.65 11.13 -30.27
CA LEU A 168 17.10 11.41 -30.36
C LEU A 168 17.44 12.70 -31.12
N ASP A 169 16.50 13.21 -31.93
CA ASP A 169 16.64 14.39 -32.76
C ASP A 169 15.86 15.62 -32.21
N TYR A 170 15.47 15.61 -30.93
CA TYR A 170 14.76 16.74 -30.33
C TYR A 170 15.65 17.97 -30.14
N GLU A 171 15.27 19.09 -30.76
CA GLU A 171 15.92 20.39 -30.57
C GLU A 171 15.12 21.25 -29.57
N PRO A 172 15.74 21.73 -28.47
CA PRO A 172 15.03 22.50 -27.46
C PRO A 172 14.65 23.90 -27.95
N VAL A 173 13.43 24.35 -27.64
CA VAL A 173 12.88 25.63 -28.12
C VAL A 173 13.18 26.78 -27.14
N TYR A 174 13.14 26.50 -25.85
CA TYR A 174 13.22 27.49 -24.79
C TYR A 174 14.43 27.27 -23.87
N PRO A 175 15.55 28.00 -24.05
CA PRO A 175 16.73 27.83 -23.19
C PRO A 175 16.54 28.34 -21.76
N ASN A 176 15.60 29.27 -21.54
CA ASN A 176 15.37 29.87 -20.22
C ASN A 176 14.71 28.94 -19.20
N VAL A 177 14.29 27.73 -19.61
CA VAL A 177 13.69 26.72 -18.72
C VAL A 177 14.68 26.21 -17.65
N ILE A 178 15.99 26.36 -17.87
CA ILE A 178 17.04 26.00 -16.90
C ILE A 178 16.91 26.80 -15.58
N GLN A 179 16.18 27.91 -15.58
CA GLN A 179 15.91 28.68 -14.36
C GLN A 179 14.98 27.94 -13.37
N LEU A 180 14.26 26.92 -13.83
CA LEU A 180 13.36 26.12 -12.99
C LEU A 180 14.16 25.14 -12.14
N THR A 181 13.78 24.99 -10.87
CA THR A 181 14.34 23.92 -10.03
C THR A 181 13.64 22.59 -10.31
N ASP A 182 14.27 21.46 -9.96
CA ASP A 182 13.64 20.12 -10.10
C ASP A 182 12.28 20.06 -9.40
N ARG A 183 12.15 20.78 -8.28
CA ARG A 183 10.91 20.92 -7.53
C ARG A 183 9.85 21.68 -8.33
N ASP A 184 10.23 22.76 -8.99
CA ASP A 184 9.31 23.56 -9.82
C ASP A 184 8.82 22.73 -11.02
N ALA A 185 9.74 22.05 -11.71
CA ALA A 185 9.40 21.17 -12.83
C ALA A 185 8.45 20.03 -12.40
N GLY A 186 8.67 19.45 -11.21
CA GLY A 186 7.78 18.46 -10.62
C GLY A 186 6.36 18.99 -10.38
N ILE A 187 6.24 20.18 -9.79
CA ILE A 187 4.94 20.83 -9.53
C ILE A 187 4.24 21.18 -10.85
N ILE A 188 4.96 21.75 -11.82
CA ILE A 188 4.41 22.11 -13.13
C ILE A 188 3.84 20.85 -13.81
N LYS A 189 4.59 19.74 -13.82
CA LYS A 189 4.14 18.47 -14.39
C LYS A 189 2.89 17.92 -13.70
N GLU A 190 2.86 17.94 -12.36
CA GLU A 190 1.72 17.45 -11.60
C GLU A 190 0.46 18.27 -11.88
N VAL A 191 0.55 19.60 -11.78
CA VAL A 191 -0.58 20.50 -12.03
C VAL A 191 -1.06 20.37 -13.47
N PHE A 192 -0.13 20.32 -14.45
CA PHE A 192 -0.46 20.14 -15.85
C PHE A 192 -1.26 18.85 -16.10
N GLN A 193 -0.78 17.70 -15.59
CA GLN A 193 -1.45 16.41 -15.74
C GLN A 193 -2.84 16.40 -15.09
N LEU A 194 -2.97 17.01 -13.90
CA LEU A 194 -4.25 17.12 -13.20
C LEU A 194 -5.24 18.01 -13.97
N SER A 195 -4.80 19.16 -14.48
CA SER A 195 -5.63 20.09 -15.25
C SER A 195 -6.11 19.48 -16.56
N VAL A 196 -5.23 18.81 -17.32
CA VAL A 196 -5.60 18.14 -18.57
C VAL A 196 -6.57 16.99 -18.30
N LYS A 197 -6.33 16.16 -17.28
CA LYS A 197 -7.18 15.03 -16.92
C LYS A 197 -8.59 15.46 -16.51
N ASN A 198 -8.71 16.56 -15.78
CA ASN A 198 -9.99 17.06 -15.27
C ASN A 198 -10.66 18.07 -16.23
N ALA A 199 -10.06 18.33 -17.40
CA ALA A 199 -10.48 19.39 -18.32
C ALA A 199 -10.63 20.78 -17.65
N ASP A 200 -9.78 21.06 -16.64
CA ASP A 200 -9.75 22.34 -15.93
C ASP A 200 -8.82 23.32 -16.64
N TYR A 201 -9.38 23.99 -17.66
CA TYR A 201 -8.66 24.98 -18.45
C TYR A 201 -8.29 26.24 -17.67
N LYS A 202 -9.02 26.56 -16.59
CA LYS A 202 -8.71 27.74 -15.77
C LYS A 202 -7.40 27.54 -15.03
N THR A 203 -7.23 26.38 -14.40
CA THR A 203 -5.97 26.02 -13.72
C THR A 203 -4.81 25.88 -14.71
N LEU A 204 -5.07 25.36 -15.91
CA LEU A 204 -4.07 25.29 -16.97
C LEU A 204 -3.56 26.68 -17.40
N ASN A 205 -4.47 27.64 -17.59
CA ASN A 205 -4.07 29.01 -17.95
C ASN A 205 -3.31 29.71 -16.80
N MET A 206 -3.74 29.54 -15.55
CA MET A 206 -2.99 30.07 -14.39
C MET A 206 -1.59 29.47 -14.30
N LEU A 207 -1.44 28.17 -14.61
CA LEU A 207 -0.14 27.52 -14.69
C LEU A 207 0.73 28.13 -15.81
N ARG A 208 0.15 28.34 -17.00
CA ARG A 208 0.83 29.00 -18.14
C ARG A 208 1.36 30.36 -17.75
N GLU A 209 0.50 31.24 -17.24
CA GLU A 209 0.87 32.61 -16.86
C GLU A 209 2.02 32.58 -15.85
N ARG A 210 1.93 31.71 -14.84
CA ARG A 210 2.99 31.61 -13.82
C ARG A 210 4.31 31.08 -14.36
N VAL A 211 4.27 30.10 -15.26
CA VAL A 211 5.48 29.55 -15.90
C VAL A 211 6.10 30.59 -16.83
N ALA A 212 5.29 31.30 -17.63
CA ALA A 212 5.75 32.38 -18.49
C ALA A 212 6.40 33.51 -17.69
N ASP A 213 5.82 33.90 -16.56
CA ASP A 213 6.38 34.91 -15.65
C ASP A 213 7.72 34.49 -15.06
N VAL A 214 7.86 33.24 -14.62
CA VAL A 214 9.10 32.76 -13.97
C VAL A 214 10.22 32.59 -15.00
N THR A 215 9.89 32.02 -16.16
CA THR A 215 10.88 31.73 -17.23
C THR A 215 11.13 32.93 -18.15
N GLN A 216 10.31 33.98 -18.06
CA GLN A 216 10.32 35.15 -18.94
C GLN A 216 10.17 34.78 -20.43
N ILE A 217 9.40 33.73 -20.72
CA ILE A 217 9.16 33.25 -22.08
C ILE A 217 7.80 33.77 -22.57
N ASN A 218 7.83 34.51 -23.67
CA ASN A 218 6.63 34.87 -24.43
C ASN A 218 6.47 33.90 -25.60
N SER A 219 5.36 33.16 -25.62
CA SER A 219 5.05 32.16 -26.65
C SER A 219 3.61 32.30 -27.12
N ASP A 220 3.43 32.23 -28.43
CA ASP A 220 2.12 32.24 -29.10
C ASP A 220 1.42 30.86 -29.09
N LEU A 221 2.09 29.82 -28.59
CA LEU A 221 1.53 28.47 -28.46
C LEU A 221 0.31 28.45 -27.52
N TYR A 222 -0.59 27.51 -27.77
CA TYR A 222 -1.69 27.20 -26.85
C TYR A 222 -1.17 26.72 -25.50
N ASP A 223 -1.91 27.00 -24.42
CA ASP A 223 -1.49 26.73 -23.02
C ASP A 223 -0.94 25.32 -22.82
N LYS A 224 -1.61 24.32 -23.41
CA LYS A 224 -1.18 22.93 -23.34
C LYS A 224 0.16 22.70 -24.03
N GLN A 225 0.31 23.16 -25.27
CA GLN A 225 1.52 22.98 -26.08
C GLN A 225 2.71 23.72 -25.47
N PHE A 226 2.48 24.91 -24.93
CA PHE A 226 3.49 25.68 -24.24
C PHE A 226 4.07 24.91 -23.05
N ILE A 227 3.21 24.42 -22.15
CA ILE A 227 3.66 23.68 -20.96
C ILE A 227 4.32 22.35 -21.34
N GLU A 228 3.81 21.64 -22.35
CA GLU A 228 4.46 20.41 -22.87
C GLU A 228 5.87 20.70 -23.39
N THR A 229 6.05 21.79 -24.16
CA THR A 229 7.35 22.17 -24.70
C THR A 229 8.31 22.57 -23.59
N VAL A 230 7.86 23.34 -22.60
CA VAL A 230 8.68 23.73 -21.43
C VAL A 230 9.18 22.51 -20.66
N LEU A 231 8.32 21.52 -20.43
CA LEU A 231 8.70 20.29 -19.73
C LEU A 231 9.69 19.43 -20.54
N LYS A 232 9.55 19.38 -21.87
CA LYS A 232 10.48 18.67 -22.76
C LYS A 232 11.84 19.35 -22.83
N ASP A 233 11.87 20.66 -22.97
CA ASP A 233 13.10 21.44 -23.00
C ASP A 233 13.84 21.34 -21.67
N TYR A 234 13.11 21.43 -20.55
CA TYR A 234 13.69 21.25 -19.22
C TYR A 234 14.39 19.89 -19.10
N ASN A 235 13.69 18.83 -19.49
CA ASN A 235 14.21 17.47 -19.49
C ASN A 235 15.45 17.32 -20.39
N TYR A 236 15.46 17.92 -21.58
CA TYR A 236 16.62 17.91 -22.48
C TYR A 236 17.86 18.53 -21.81
N TYR A 237 17.72 19.71 -21.21
CA TYR A 237 18.85 20.38 -20.55
C TYR A 237 19.32 19.64 -19.30
N THR A 238 18.41 19.07 -18.50
CA THR A 238 18.78 18.30 -17.31
C THR A 238 19.46 16.97 -17.64
N GLN A 239 19.19 16.36 -18.81
CA GLN A 239 19.87 15.14 -19.24
C GLN A 239 21.30 15.38 -19.75
N GLN A 240 21.63 16.61 -20.15
CA GLN A 240 22.96 16.96 -20.66
C GLN A 240 23.90 17.57 -19.61
N MET A 241 23.42 17.87 -18.40
CA MET A 241 24.22 18.33 -17.25
C MET A 241 24.75 17.17 -16.42
#